data_AF-A0A7L1UMV7-F1
#
_entry.id   AF-A0A7L1UMV7-F1
#
_cell.length_a   1.000
_cell.length_b   1.000
_cell.length_c   1.000
_cell.angle_alpha   90.00
_cell.angle_beta   90.00
_cell.angle_gamma   90.00
#
_symmetry.space_group_name_H-M   'P 1'
#
loop_
_entity.id
_entity.type
_entity.pdbx_description
1 polymer ?
#
loop_
_entity_poly.entity_id
_entity_poly.type
_entity_poly.pdbx_seq_one_letter_code
_entity_poly.pdbx_strand_id
1 'polypeptide(L)'
;LEEAAFQLQQIFRIDISIALNILGIESMRAGHCRVAFTCFKLAADRGYSKAQFNVGLCYEHGRGTEKDLEKAGFYYCQAASSRHPMAQYRYARYLLQHGPGSLWHRHHQAVALLEQAAGAGITEAQAYLGVFYLRGLQPQEKKGLKYLLQAANSGDAQSRYHVGVCYEQGLGVQQNVAEALRHYRQSAAAGNRQARERLRA
;
A
#
# COMPACT_ATOMS: atom_id res chain seq x y z
N LEU A 1 -31.53 10.64 26.32
CA LEU A 1 -32.29 10.76 25.04
C LEU A 1 -31.43 11.37 23.95
N GLU A 2 -30.78 12.52 24.18
CA GLU A 2 -29.87 13.14 23.19
C GLU A 2 -28.69 12.25 22.79
N GLU A 3 -28.05 11.59 23.76
CA GLU A 3 -26.95 10.65 23.47
C GLU A 3 -27.43 9.43 22.65
N ALA A 4 -28.60 8.88 22.97
CA ALA A 4 -29.19 7.77 22.22
C ALA A 4 -29.59 8.20 20.80
N ALA A 5 -30.17 9.40 20.63
CA ALA A 5 -30.49 9.96 19.33
C ALA A 5 -29.22 10.19 18.48
N PHE A 6 -28.16 10.69 19.11
CA PHE A 6 -26.86 10.86 18.46
C PHE A 6 -26.27 9.52 18.01
N GLN A 7 -26.27 8.49 18.89
CA GLN A 7 -25.78 7.15 18.54
C GLN A 7 -26.57 6.53 17.39
N LEU A 8 -27.91 6.62 17.41
CA LEU A 8 -28.76 6.16 16.32
C LEU A 8 -28.43 6.87 15.01
N GLN A 9 -28.26 8.20 15.04
CA GLN A 9 -27.88 8.97 13.85
C GLN A 9 -26.52 8.54 13.28
N GLN A 10 -25.54 8.23 14.15
CA GLN A 10 -24.24 7.73 13.72
C GLN A 10 -24.34 6.33 13.08
N ILE A 11 -25.16 5.44 13.65
CA ILE A 11 -25.39 4.09 13.11
C ILE A 11 -25.98 4.17 11.69
N PHE A 12 -27.09 4.89 11.51
CA PHE A 12 -27.70 5.04 10.17
C PHE A 12 -26.76 5.69 9.16
N ARG A 13 -25.93 6.65 9.60
CA ARG A 13 -24.91 7.28 8.74
C ARG A 13 -23.87 6.25 8.27
N ILE A 14 -23.43 5.34 9.13
CA ILE A 14 -22.48 4.28 8.78
C ILE A 14 -23.11 3.31 7.78
N ASP A 15 -24.33 2.84 8.03
CA ASP A 15 -25.01 1.87 7.16
C ASP A 15 -25.22 2.41 5.74
N ILE A 16 -25.65 3.68 5.62
CA ILE A 16 -25.80 4.33 4.31
C ILE A 16 -24.44 4.43 3.59
N SER A 17 -23.36 4.73 4.32
CA SER A 17 -22.03 4.86 3.72
C SER A 17 -21.50 3.53 3.21
N ILE A 18 -21.77 2.44 3.92
CA ILE A 18 -21.42 1.08 3.51
C ILE A 18 -22.20 0.70 2.25
N ALA A 19 -23.52 0.91 2.24
CA ALA A 19 -24.39 0.60 1.10
C ALA A 19 -23.96 1.37 -0.17
N LEU A 20 -23.71 2.68 -0.04
CA LEU A 20 -23.19 3.51 -1.14
C LEU A 20 -21.84 3.01 -1.65
N ASN A 21 -20.93 2.60 -0.75
CA ASN A 21 -19.65 2.04 -1.17
C ASN A 21 -19.81 0.70 -1.91
N ILE A 22 -20.71 -0.17 -1.48
CA ILE A 22 -21.01 -1.44 -2.17
C ILE A 22 -21.57 -1.17 -3.56
N LEU A 23 -22.57 -0.29 -3.67
CA LEU A 23 -23.14 0.12 -4.96
C LEU A 23 -22.07 0.71 -5.89
N GLY A 24 -21.14 1.49 -5.33
CA GLY A 24 -20.00 2.02 -6.08
C GLY A 24 -19.08 0.92 -6.62
N ILE A 25 -18.76 -0.10 -5.81
CA ILE A 25 -17.95 -1.25 -6.24
C ILE A 25 -18.65 -2.02 -7.37
N GLU A 26 -19.95 -2.29 -7.23
CA GLU A 26 -20.74 -2.98 -8.24
C GLU A 26 -20.83 -2.18 -9.54
N SER A 27 -21.12 -0.89 -9.44
CA SER A 27 -21.13 0.03 -10.59
C SER A 27 -19.78 0.06 -11.31
N MET A 28 -18.68 0.04 -10.54
CA MET A 28 -17.32 0.03 -11.10
C MET A 28 -17.01 -1.28 -11.83
N ARG A 29 -17.49 -2.42 -11.32
CA ARG A 29 -17.40 -3.74 -11.98
C ARG A 29 -18.24 -3.79 -13.26
N ALA A 30 -19.40 -3.14 -13.27
CA ALA A 30 -20.27 -3.02 -14.43
C ALA A 30 -19.78 -1.98 -15.47
N GLY A 31 -18.66 -1.30 -15.24
CA GLY A 31 -18.10 -0.29 -16.15
C GLY A 31 -18.74 1.11 -16.02
N HIS A 32 -19.73 1.28 -15.15
CA HIS A 32 -20.40 2.57 -14.88
C HIS A 32 -19.55 3.47 -13.98
N CYS A 33 -18.38 3.88 -14.47
CA CYS A 33 -17.35 4.54 -13.66
C CYS A 33 -17.83 5.88 -13.04
N ARG A 34 -18.63 6.67 -13.75
CA ARG A 34 -19.16 7.95 -13.23
C ARG A 34 -20.11 7.72 -12.04
N VAL A 35 -21.03 6.76 -12.17
CA VAL A 35 -21.96 6.38 -11.08
C VAL A 35 -21.18 5.83 -9.89
N ALA A 36 -20.20 4.98 -10.14
CA ALA A 36 -19.33 4.44 -9.11
C ALA A 36 -18.63 5.53 -8.30
N PHE A 37 -18.00 6.49 -9.01
CA PHE A 37 -17.35 7.63 -8.41
C PHE A 37 -18.30 8.46 -7.54
N THR A 38 -19.51 8.77 -8.04
CA THR A 38 -20.52 9.49 -7.27
C THR A 38 -20.90 8.75 -5.98
N CYS A 39 -21.11 7.43 -6.05
CA CYS A 39 -21.44 6.63 -4.88
C CYS A 39 -20.29 6.61 -3.85
N PHE A 40 -19.05 6.42 -4.31
CA PHE A 40 -17.87 6.50 -3.44
C PHE A 40 -17.74 7.87 -2.79
N LYS A 41 -17.95 8.96 -3.54
CA LYS A 41 -17.86 10.33 -3.03
C LYS A 41 -18.91 10.59 -1.94
N LEU A 42 -20.16 10.19 -2.16
CA LEU A 42 -21.22 10.31 -1.17
C LEU A 42 -20.92 9.52 0.12
N ALA A 43 -20.33 8.33 0.02
CA ALA A 43 -19.89 7.56 1.17
C ALA A 43 -18.65 8.17 1.87
N ALA A 44 -17.70 8.69 1.09
CA ALA A 44 -16.49 9.33 1.59
C ALA A 44 -16.79 10.61 2.38
N ASP A 45 -17.75 11.42 1.91
CA ASP A 45 -18.21 12.64 2.59
C ASP A 45 -18.87 12.37 3.93
N ARG A 46 -19.35 11.12 4.12
CA ARG A 46 -19.87 10.64 5.40
C ARG A 46 -18.78 10.11 6.32
N GLY A 47 -17.52 10.09 5.90
CA GLY A 47 -16.35 9.69 6.69
C GLY A 47 -15.96 8.23 6.55
N TYR A 48 -16.53 7.48 5.59
CA TYR A 48 -16.22 6.07 5.44
C TYR A 48 -14.86 5.86 4.76
N SER A 49 -13.88 5.37 5.53
CA SER A 49 -12.47 5.31 5.09
C SER A 49 -12.22 4.45 3.86
N LYS A 50 -12.96 3.34 3.68
CA LYS A 50 -12.86 2.52 2.45
C LYS A 50 -13.37 3.27 1.22
N ALA A 51 -14.42 4.09 1.38
CA ALA A 51 -14.92 4.92 0.29
C ALA A 51 -13.96 6.08 -0.01
N GLN A 52 -13.39 6.73 1.01
CA GLN A 52 -12.33 7.74 0.82
C GLN A 52 -11.17 7.14 0.02
N PHE A 53 -10.72 5.93 0.37
CA PHE A 53 -9.71 5.21 -0.40
C PHE A 53 -10.13 4.97 -1.86
N ASN A 54 -11.37 4.54 -2.10
CA ASN A 54 -11.90 4.33 -3.46
C ASN A 54 -11.99 5.63 -4.27
N VAL A 55 -12.36 6.76 -3.65
CA VAL A 55 -12.33 8.08 -4.28
C VAL A 55 -10.91 8.47 -4.66
N GLY A 56 -9.93 8.22 -3.76
CA GLY A 56 -8.51 8.42 -4.05
C GLY A 56 -8.05 7.65 -5.29
N LEU A 57 -8.44 6.38 -5.42
CA LEU A 57 -8.15 5.56 -6.61
C LEU A 57 -8.81 6.12 -7.88
N CYS A 58 -10.03 6.64 -7.78
CA CYS A 58 -10.72 7.24 -8.92
C CYS A 58 -9.96 8.46 -9.45
N TYR A 59 -9.48 9.34 -8.56
CA TYR A 59 -8.65 10.49 -8.95
C TYR A 59 -7.25 10.08 -9.42
N GLU A 60 -6.62 9.06 -8.82
CA GLU A 60 -5.30 8.59 -9.25
C GLU A 60 -5.31 8.08 -10.70
N HIS A 61 -6.38 7.38 -11.08
CA HIS A 61 -6.49 6.70 -12.37
C HIS A 61 -7.46 7.38 -13.36
N GLY A 62 -8.11 8.48 -12.99
CA GLY A 62 -9.11 9.14 -13.83
C GLY A 62 -10.35 8.28 -14.11
N ARG A 63 -10.78 7.46 -13.14
CA ARG A 63 -11.94 6.57 -13.31
C ARG A 63 -13.22 7.25 -12.84
N GLY A 64 -14.09 7.63 -13.78
CA GLY A 64 -15.36 8.31 -13.48
C GLY A 64 -15.23 9.79 -13.13
N THR A 65 -14.00 10.30 -13.13
CA THR A 65 -13.60 11.70 -12.91
C THR A 65 -12.31 11.95 -13.69
N GLU A 66 -11.90 13.21 -13.85
CA GLU A 66 -10.56 13.53 -14.36
C GLU A 66 -9.47 13.10 -13.37
N LYS A 67 -8.29 12.78 -13.90
CA LYS A 67 -7.11 12.42 -13.10
C LYS A 67 -6.61 13.64 -12.33
N ASP A 68 -6.43 13.49 -11.02
CA ASP A 68 -6.00 14.57 -10.12
C ASP A 68 -5.23 14.00 -8.93
N LEU A 69 -3.89 14.07 -8.98
CA LEU A 69 -3.05 13.45 -7.95
C LEU A 69 -3.11 14.17 -6.61
N GLU A 70 -3.37 15.48 -6.60
CA GLU A 70 -3.51 16.25 -5.35
C GLU A 70 -4.78 15.83 -4.61
N LYS A 71 -5.91 15.71 -5.32
CA LYS A 71 -7.14 15.17 -4.73
C LYS A 71 -6.96 13.72 -4.30
N ALA A 72 -6.29 12.89 -5.09
CA ALA A 72 -5.98 11.51 -4.68
C ALA A 72 -5.20 11.48 -3.35
N GLY A 73 -4.16 12.29 -3.23
CA GLY A 73 -3.37 12.46 -2.00
C GLY A 73 -4.23 12.90 -0.81
N PHE A 74 -5.14 13.86 -1.00
CA PHE A 74 -6.07 14.32 0.03
C PHE A 74 -6.96 13.18 0.57
N TYR A 75 -7.61 12.40 -0.31
CA TYR A 75 -8.48 11.31 0.15
C TYR A 75 -7.69 10.15 0.77
N TYR A 76 -6.49 9.85 0.26
CA TYR A 76 -5.62 8.87 0.89
C TYR A 76 -5.18 9.32 2.28
N CYS A 77 -4.88 10.60 2.48
CA CYS A 77 -4.59 11.16 3.80
C CYS A 77 -5.76 10.94 4.76
N GLN A 78 -6.99 11.29 4.35
CA GLN A 78 -8.19 11.10 5.19
C GLN A 78 -8.38 9.64 5.59
N ALA A 79 -8.34 8.73 4.62
CA ALA A 79 -8.49 7.30 4.89
C ALA A 79 -7.34 6.75 5.77
N ALA A 80 -6.10 7.22 5.56
CA ALA A 80 -4.94 6.85 6.36
C ALA A 80 -5.07 7.31 7.81
N SER A 81 -5.62 8.51 8.07
CA SER A 81 -5.93 9.00 9.42
C SER A 81 -6.95 8.12 10.15
N SER A 82 -7.84 7.45 9.42
CA SER A 82 -8.73 6.41 9.94
C SER A 82 -8.11 5.01 9.98
N ARG A 83 -6.78 4.91 9.93
CA ARG A 83 -6.00 3.65 9.99
C ARG A 83 -6.32 2.66 8.85
N HIS A 84 -6.73 3.14 7.68
CA HIS A 84 -6.92 2.27 6.51
C HIS A 84 -5.55 1.86 5.92
N PRO A 85 -5.14 0.57 6.00
CA PRO A 85 -3.74 0.18 5.73
C PRO A 85 -3.26 0.47 4.31
N MET A 86 -4.10 0.17 3.31
CA MET A 86 -3.75 0.43 1.91
C MET A 86 -3.71 1.94 1.60
N ALA A 87 -4.47 2.75 2.34
CA ALA A 87 -4.43 4.20 2.18
C ALA A 87 -3.16 4.77 2.82
N GLN A 88 -2.70 4.23 3.95
CA GLN A 88 -1.40 4.59 4.53
C GLN A 88 -0.26 4.33 3.54
N TYR A 89 -0.25 3.17 2.88
CA TYR A 89 0.73 2.86 1.83
C TYR A 89 0.66 3.85 0.65
N ARG A 90 -0.54 4.10 0.10
CA ARG A 90 -0.73 5.02 -1.04
C ARG A 90 -0.41 6.47 -0.69
N TYR A 91 -0.79 6.92 0.51
CA TYR A 91 -0.47 8.26 0.97
C TYR A 91 1.03 8.44 1.22
N ALA A 92 1.70 7.44 1.81
CA ALA A 92 3.16 7.46 1.92
C ALA A 92 3.83 7.56 0.54
N ARG A 93 3.30 6.84 -0.45
CA ARG A 93 3.80 6.91 -1.82
C ARG A 93 3.60 8.28 -2.45
N TYR A 94 2.43 8.88 -2.25
CA TYR A 94 2.14 10.26 -2.64
C TYR A 94 3.10 11.24 -1.97
N LEU A 95 3.31 11.15 -0.65
CA LEU A 95 4.23 12.02 0.09
C LEU A 95 5.64 11.99 -0.50
N LEU A 96 6.15 10.82 -0.87
CA LEU A 96 7.50 10.69 -1.43
C LEU A 96 7.64 11.31 -2.83
N GLN A 97 6.59 11.30 -3.64
CA GLN A 97 6.65 11.76 -5.04
C GLN A 97 6.14 13.20 -5.23
N HIS A 98 5.05 13.54 -4.55
CA HIS A 98 4.25 14.74 -4.81
C HIS A 98 3.86 15.49 -3.54
N GLY A 99 4.21 14.97 -2.35
CA GLY A 99 3.82 15.60 -1.09
C GLY A 99 4.34 17.04 -0.94
N PRO A 100 3.61 17.90 -0.21
CA PRO A 100 4.09 19.25 0.11
C PRO A 100 5.16 19.22 1.21
N GLY A 101 6.02 20.23 1.23
CA GLY A 101 7.05 20.41 2.24
C GLY A 101 8.40 19.75 1.93
N SER A 102 9.36 19.94 2.83
CA SER A 102 10.74 19.47 2.63
C SER A 102 10.81 17.96 2.45
N LEU A 103 11.77 17.49 1.64
CA LEU A 103 11.98 16.07 1.39
C LEU A 103 12.18 15.27 2.68
N TRP A 104 12.95 15.81 3.63
CA TRP A 104 13.23 15.15 4.91
C TRP A 104 11.96 14.86 5.71
N HIS A 105 11.08 15.86 5.90
CA HIS A 105 9.83 15.70 6.64
C HIS A 105 8.91 14.69 5.95
N ARG A 106 8.79 14.76 4.61
CA ARG A 106 7.98 13.81 3.82
C ARG A 106 8.48 12.39 3.94
N HIS A 107 9.79 12.18 3.90
CA HIS A 107 10.39 10.87 4.09
C HIS A 107 10.10 10.29 5.47
N HIS A 108 10.28 11.08 6.53
CA HIS A 108 10.02 10.62 7.89
C HIS A 108 8.56 10.19 8.08
N GLN A 109 7.61 11.03 7.63
CA GLN A 109 6.18 10.72 7.69
C GLN A 109 5.81 9.51 6.84
N ALA A 110 6.35 9.41 5.61
CA ALA A 110 6.08 8.30 4.71
C ALA A 110 6.58 6.97 5.29
N VAL A 111 7.78 6.93 5.88
CA VAL A 111 8.32 5.72 6.51
C VAL A 111 7.43 5.26 7.66
N ALA A 112 6.98 6.16 8.53
CA ALA A 112 6.06 5.81 9.62
C ALA A 112 4.74 5.20 9.11
N LEU A 113 4.15 5.77 8.07
CA LEU A 113 2.94 5.23 7.43
C LEU A 113 3.18 3.88 6.78
N LEU A 114 4.34 3.69 6.13
CA LEU A 114 4.73 2.42 5.54
C LEU A 114 4.92 1.34 6.60
N GLU A 115 5.52 1.67 7.74
CA GLU A 115 5.70 0.72 8.84
C GLU A 115 4.36 0.28 9.42
N GLN A 116 3.40 1.20 9.57
CA GLN A 116 2.02 0.89 9.97
C GLN A 116 1.34 -0.03 8.95
N ALA A 117 1.40 0.31 7.66
CA ALA A 117 0.81 -0.50 6.59
C ALA A 117 1.46 -1.90 6.51
N ALA A 118 2.78 -1.99 6.65
CA ALA A 118 3.51 -3.26 6.65
C ALA A 118 3.16 -4.14 7.86
N GLY A 119 3.01 -3.53 9.04
CA GLY A 119 2.52 -4.20 10.25
C GLY A 119 1.10 -4.73 10.13
N ALA A 120 0.26 -4.07 9.32
CA ALA A 120 -1.07 -4.52 8.94
C ALA A 120 -1.08 -5.55 7.78
N GLY A 121 0.09 -5.99 7.30
CA GLY A 121 0.20 -7.04 6.28
C GLY A 121 0.19 -6.56 4.83
N ILE A 122 0.29 -5.25 4.56
CA ILE A 122 0.36 -4.74 3.19
C ILE A 122 1.71 -5.12 2.57
N THR A 123 1.67 -6.07 1.62
CA THR A 123 2.85 -6.64 0.95
C THR A 123 3.66 -5.59 0.21
N GLU A 124 3.02 -4.62 -0.44
CA GLU A 124 3.71 -3.55 -1.17
C GLU A 124 4.47 -2.61 -0.22
N ALA A 125 3.95 -2.39 0.99
CA ALA A 125 4.61 -1.61 2.02
C ALA A 125 5.82 -2.36 2.59
N GLN A 126 5.67 -3.66 2.86
CA GLN A 126 6.77 -4.54 3.27
C GLN A 126 7.88 -4.56 2.21
N ALA A 127 7.54 -4.80 0.93
CA ALA A 127 8.51 -4.81 -0.16
C ALA A 127 9.26 -3.47 -0.26
N TYR A 128 8.53 -2.35 -0.19
CA TYR A 128 9.12 -1.02 -0.22
C TYR A 128 10.09 -0.79 0.94
N LEU A 129 9.67 -1.09 2.17
CA LEU A 129 10.53 -0.94 3.36
C LEU A 129 11.74 -1.86 3.32
N GLY A 130 11.58 -3.06 2.77
CA GLY A 130 12.67 -4.01 2.57
C GLY A 130 13.79 -3.41 1.73
N VAL A 131 13.45 -2.86 0.55
CA VAL A 131 14.41 -2.19 -0.31
C VAL A 131 14.95 -0.89 0.33
N PHE A 132 14.06 -0.12 0.97
CA PHE A 132 14.44 1.14 1.62
C PHE A 132 15.48 0.94 2.72
N TYR A 133 15.31 -0.06 3.59
CA TYR A 133 16.27 -0.33 4.66
C TYR A 133 17.54 -1.05 4.18
N LEU A 134 17.55 -1.67 3.01
CA LEU A 134 18.78 -2.23 2.44
C LEU A 134 19.63 -1.17 1.71
N ARG A 135 18.99 -0.18 1.07
CA ARG A 135 19.67 0.76 0.15
C ARG A 135 19.60 2.23 0.56
N GLY A 136 18.96 2.53 1.71
CA GLY A 136 18.80 3.89 2.20
C GLY A 136 20.11 4.51 2.68
N LEU A 137 20.07 5.80 3.03
CA LEU A 137 21.23 6.57 3.50
C LEU A 137 21.89 5.99 4.76
N GLN A 138 21.12 5.27 5.57
CA GLN A 138 21.57 4.56 6.76
C GLN A 138 20.99 3.13 6.73
N PRO A 139 21.65 2.20 6.01
CA PRO A 139 21.15 0.84 5.84
C PRO A 139 20.95 0.13 7.18
N GLN A 140 19.80 -0.51 7.32
CA GLN A 140 19.46 -1.40 8.43
C GLN A 140 19.17 -2.78 7.85
N GLU A 141 20.21 -3.44 7.36
CA GLU A 141 20.06 -4.61 6.49
C GLU A 141 19.24 -5.74 7.12
N LYS A 142 19.43 -6.01 8.41
CA LYS A 142 18.61 -7.00 9.15
C LYS A 142 17.12 -6.65 9.11
N LYS A 143 16.80 -5.36 9.27
CA LYS A 143 15.42 -4.84 9.21
C LYS A 143 14.88 -4.92 7.78
N GLY A 144 15.70 -4.57 6.79
CA GLY A 144 15.35 -4.67 5.37
C GLY A 144 15.06 -6.12 4.94
N LEU A 145 15.96 -7.05 5.27
CA LEU A 145 15.77 -8.48 5.03
C LEU A 145 14.50 -9.02 5.69
N LYS A 146 14.21 -8.61 6.94
CA LYS A 146 12.97 -8.98 7.63
C LYS A 146 11.72 -8.60 6.81
N TYR A 147 11.64 -7.36 6.32
CA TYR A 147 10.48 -6.92 5.53
C TYR A 147 10.41 -7.62 4.18
N LEU A 148 11.54 -7.85 3.50
CA LEU A 148 11.55 -8.61 2.25
C LEU A 148 11.08 -10.05 2.45
N LEU A 149 11.47 -10.72 3.54
CA LEU A 149 10.99 -12.05 3.87
C LEU A 149 9.48 -12.07 4.11
N GLN A 150 8.93 -11.06 4.80
CA GLN A 150 7.48 -10.93 4.99
C GLN A 150 6.76 -10.80 3.63
N ALA A 151 7.22 -9.89 2.77
CA ALA A 151 6.63 -9.71 1.44
C ALA A 151 6.76 -10.97 0.57
N ALA A 152 7.92 -11.61 0.59
CA ALA A 152 8.18 -12.86 -0.14
C ALA A 152 7.27 -14.00 0.33
N ASN A 153 7.01 -14.10 1.64
CA ASN A 153 6.10 -15.08 2.22
C ASN A 153 4.64 -14.82 1.86
N SER A 154 4.26 -13.55 1.62
CA SER A 154 2.98 -13.17 1.02
C SER A 154 2.90 -13.39 -0.50
N GLY A 155 3.93 -13.97 -1.12
CA GLY A 155 3.93 -14.32 -2.54
C GLY A 155 4.60 -13.30 -3.46
N ASP A 156 5.18 -12.21 -2.95
CA ASP A 156 5.88 -11.24 -3.78
C ASP A 156 7.19 -11.82 -4.34
N ALA A 157 7.16 -12.16 -5.63
CA ALA A 157 8.28 -12.78 -6.32
C ALA A 157 9.50 -11.84 -6.38
N GLN A 158 9.28 -10.52 -6.48
CA GLN A 158 10.37 -9.54 -6.51
C GLN A 158 11.10 -9.44 -5.18
N SER A 159 10.37 -9.39 -4.06
CA SER A 159 10.98 -9.44 -2.73
C SER A 159 11.71 -10.76 -2.51
N ARG A 160 11.16 -11.89 -2.99
CA ARG A 160 11.85 -13.18 -2.91
C ARG A 160 13.17 -13.20 -3.68
N TYR A 161 13.24 -12.54 -4.84
CA TYR A 161 14.50 -12.33 -5.56
C TYR A 161 15.48 -11.52 -4.71
N HIS A 162 15.04 -10.42 -4.09
CA HIS A 162 15.89 -9.60 -3.24
C HIS A 162 16.36 -10.34 -1.97
N VAL A 163 15.56 -11.24 -1.39
CA VAL A 163 16.02 -12.15 -0.32
C VAL A 163 17.18 -13.01 -0.81
N GLY A 164 17.10 -13.55 -2.03
CA GLY A 164 18.22 -14.27 -2.64
C GLY A 164 19.48 -13.42 -2.76
N VAL A 165 19.35 -12.16 -3.17
CA VAL A 165 20.46 -11.20 -3.22
C VAL A 165 21.05 -10.96 -1.82
N CYS A 166 20.22 -10.84 -0.79
CA CYS A 166 20.71 -10.70 0.59
C CYS A 166 21.56 -11.89 1.04
N TYR A 167 21.15 -13.13 0.76
CA TYR A 167 21.95 -14.32 1.07
C TYR A 167 23.21 -14.44 0.20
N GLU A 168 23.15 -14.01 -1.05
CA GLU A 168 24.29 -14.02 -1.97
C GLU A 168 25.40 -13.05 -1.52
N GLN A 169 25.01 -11.88 -1.02
CA GLN A 169 25.91 -10.77 -0.66
C GLN A 169 26.17 -10.67 0.84
N GLY A 170 25.43 -11.41 1.68
CA GLY A 170 25.51 -11.33 3.13
C GLY A 170 24.84 -10.08 3.74
N LEU A 171 23.81 -9.52 3.10
CA LEU A 171 23.11 -8.33 3.59
C LEU A 171 22.15 -8.69 4.73
N GLY A 172 22.51 -8.32 5.95
CA GLY A 172 21.72 -8.62 7.14
C GLY A 172 21.65 -10.10 7.52
N VAL A 173 22.43 -10.96 6.86
CA VAL A 173 22.52 -12.41 7.11
C VAL A 173 23.92 -12.90 6.72
N GLN A 174 24.36 -14.04 7.26
CA GLN A 174 25.58 -14.67 6.79
C GLN A 174 25.43 -15.07 5.32
N GLN A 175 26.46 -14.81 4.53
CA GLN A 175 26.50 -15.20 3.13
C GLN A 175 26.28 -16.71 2.97
N ASN A 176 25.35 -17.09 2.10
CA ASN A 176 25.02 -18.49 1.83
C ASN A 176 24.48 -18.63 0.40
N VAL A 177 25.34 -19.14 -0.48
CA VAL A 177 25.03 -19.33 -1.90
C VAL A 177 23.91 -20.35 -2.12
N ALA A 178 23.86 -21.43 -1.32
CA ALA A 178 22.83 -22.45 -1.45
C ALA A 178 21.44 -21.88 -1.14
N GLU A 179 21.32 -21.09 -0.08
CA GLU A 179 20.09 -20.38 0.26
C GLU A 179 19.71 -19.32 -0.78
N ALA A 180 20.69 -18.56 -1.29
CA ALA A 180 20.45 -17.60 -2.37
C ALA A 180 19.85 -18.29 -3.61
N LEU A 181 20.45 -19.39 -4.06
CA LEU A 181 19.95 -20.19 -5.19
C LEU A 181 18.56 -20.75 -4.93
N ARG A 182 18.26 -21.17 -3.69
CA ARG A 182 16.92 -21.63 -3.31
C ARG A 182 15.88 -20.52 -3.49
N HIS A 183 16.17 -19.32 -2.99
CA HIS A 183 15.29 -18.16 -3.14
C HIS A 183 15.13 -17.72 -4.59
N TYR A 184 16.21 -17.71 -5.38
CA TYR A 184 16.15 -17.41 -6.81
C TYR A 184 15.29 -18.43 -7.57
N ARG A 185 15.43 -19.74 -7.31
CA ARG A 185 14.60 -20.77 -7.97
C ARG A 185 13.12 -20.57 -7.67
N GLN A 186 12.78 -20.32 -6.42
CA GLN A 186 11.39 -20.06 -6.01
C GLN A 186 10.84 -18.77 -6.66
N SER A 187 11.63 -17.70 -6.68
CA SER A 187 11.26 -16.44 -7.33
C SER A 187 11.08 -16.59 -8.85
N ALA A 188 11.98 -17.32 -9.51
CA ALA A 188 11.92 -17.62 -10.94
C ALA A 188 10.70 -18.47 -11.31
N ALA A 189 10.35 -19.45 -10.47
CA ALA A 189 9.14 -20.26 -10.60
C ALA A 189 7.87 -19.40 -10.49
N ALA A 190 7.89 -18.39 -9.61
CA ALA A 190 6.83 -17.38 -9.48
C ALA A 190 6.85 -16.31 -10.59
N GLY A 191 7.67 -16.46 -11.63
CA GLY A 191 7.65 -15.57 -12.81
C GLY A 191 8.68 -14.43 -12.78
N ASN A 192 9.52 -14.33 -11.76
CA ASN A 192 10.52 -13.24 -11.70
C ASN A 192 11.61 -13.41 -12.77
N ARG A 193 11.76 -12.41 -13.64
CA ARG A 193 12.73 -12.42 -14.74
C ARG A 193 14.18 -12.33 -14.23
N GLN A 194 14.45 -11.42 -13.29
CA GLN A 194 15.80 -11.21 -12.77
C GLN A 194 16.35 -12.46 -12.08
N ALA A 195 15.49 -13.19 -11.36
CA ALA A 195 15.85 -14.46 -10.75
C ALA A 195 16.20 -15.54 -11.81
N ARG A 196 15.46 -15.59 -12.92
CA ARG A 196 15.75 -16.51 -14.04
C ARG A 196 17.09 -16.19 -14.70
N GLU A 197 17.36 -14.92 -14.93
CA GLU A 197 18.63 -14.45 -15.48
C GLU A 197 19.79 -14.76 -14.54
N ARG A 198 19.62 -14.50 -13.23
CA ARG A 198 20.64 -14.76 -12.21
C ARG A 198 20.98 -16.24 -12.06
N LEU A 199 20.04 -17.15 -12.31
CA LEU A 199 20.27 -18.60 -12.29
C LEU A 199 20.96 -19.15 -13.55
N ARG A 200 21.03 -18.37 -14.63
CA ARG A 200 21.67 -18.76 -15.89
C ARG A 200 23.11 -18.26 -16.01
N ALA A 201 23.45 -17.21 -15.26
CA ALA A 201 24.78 -16.64 -15.17
C ALA A 201 25.63 -17.42 -14.16
#